data_AF-A0A6A4GC00-F1
#
_entry.id   AF-A0A6A4GC00-F1
#
_cell.length_a   1.000
_cell.length_b   1.000
_cell.length_c   1.000
_cell.angle_alpha   90.00
_cell.angle_beta   90.00
_cell.angle_gamma   90.00
#
_symmetry.space_group_name_H-M   'P 1'
#
loop_
_entity.id
_entity.type
_entity.pdbx_description
1 polymer ?
#
loop_
_entity_poly.entity_id
_entity_poly.type
_entity_poly.pdbx_seq_one_letter_code
_entity_poly.pdbx_strand_id
1 'polypeptide(L)'
;MGMNQIPLLPSRTMVARSVRARIYRTCQPSGEPTQVFYREDPHQPQRGRYLLAADQLSDPRMQPYVHDSIVTIFYRGKKYVFRVFYKRHKFLPINQALQNLAGVLMEGDVLVVAMGSKVGIRNIRDNLEMRVAERAVQKFAQKLAPFRNRRTFPSSITV
;
A
#
# COMPACT_ATOMS: atom_id res chain seq x y z
N MET A 1 -9.65 -7.53 12.79
CA MET A 1 -9.48 -7.48 11.32
C MET A 1 -8.01 -7.64 11.01
N GLY A 2 -7.68 -8.61 10.15
CA GLY A 2 -6.30 -9.02 9.91
C GLY A 2 -5.59 -8.10 8.94
N MET A 3 -4.34 -7.77 9.25
CA MET A 3 -3.37 -7.38 8.24
C MET A 3 -3.26 -8.53 7.23
N ASN A 4 -3.42 -8.26 5.93
CA ASN A 4 -3.16 -9.26 4.88
C ASN A 4 -1.67 -9.60 4.79
N GLN A 5 -0.82 -8.77 5.38
CA GLN A 5 0.58 -9.09 5.61
C GLN A 5 0.78 -9.80 6.96
N ILE A 6 1.28 -11.03 6.89
CA ILE A 6 1.60 -11.84 8.08
C ILE A 6 3.06 -11.55 8.47
N PRO A 7 3.35 -11.18 9.73
CA PRO A 7 4.71 -11.05 10.24
C PRO A 7 5.52 -12.32 10.03
N LEU A 8 6.73 -12.19 9.50
CA LEU A 8 7.66 -13.31 9.43
C LEU A 8 8.20 -13.59 10.84
N LEU A 9 8.22 -14.87 11.22
CA LEU A 9 8.86 -15.29 12.47
C LEU A 9 10.36 -15.00 12.41
N PRO A 10 10.99 -14.63 13.55
CA PRO A 10 12.42 -14.46 13.65
C PRO A 10 13.16 -15.69 13.11
N SER A 11 14.05 -15.50 12.14
CA SER A 11 14.91 -16.54 11.57
C SER A 11 16.30 -15.95 11.38
N ARG A 12 17.34 -16.77 11.62
CA ARG A 12 18.75 -16.37 11.46
C ARG A 12 19.09 -16.00 10.01
N THR A 13 18.29 -16.45 9.05
CA THR A 13 18.50 -16.26 7.61
C THR A 13 17.71 -15.08 7.04
N MET A 14 17.02 -14.30 7.87
CA MET A 14 16.25 -13.16 7.37
C MET A 14 17.16 -12.11 6.73
N VAL A 15 16.80 -11.71 5.51
CA VAL A 15 17.47 -10.64 4.78
C VAL A 15 16.51 -9.46 4.61
N ALA A 16 17.02 -8.25 4.83
CA ALA A 16 16.33 -7.02 4.50
C ALA A 16 16.74 -6.55 3.09
N ARG A 17 15.76 -6.24 2.24
CA ARG A 17 15.96 -5.70 0.89
C ARG A 17 14.99 -4.56 0.64
N SER A 18 15.25 -3.72 -0.36
CA SER A 18 14.34 -2.64 -0.74
C SER A 18 13.53 -2.98 -2.00
N VAL A 19 12.35 -2.36 -2.10
CA VAL A 19 11.48 -2.42 -3.27
C VAL A 19 11.04 -1.01 -3.65
N ARG A 20 10.91 -0.76 -4.96
CA ARG A 20 10.34 0.47 -5.49
C ARG A 20 8.83 0.49 -5.28
N ALA A 21 8.36 1.56 -4.66
CA ALA A 21 6.97 1.82 -4.31
C ALA A 21 6.57 3.23 -4.73
N ARG A 22 5.31 3.58 -4.49
CA ARG A 22 4.81 4.96 -4.59
C ARG A 22 4.08 5.32 -3.31
N ILE A 23 4.39 6.46 -2.72
CA ILE A 23 3.77 6.96 -1.50
C ILE A 23 3.00 8.24 -1.77
N TYR A 24 1.87 8.40 -1.10
CA TYR A 24 1.01 9.58 -1.11
C TYR A 24 0.99 10.09 0.32
N ARG A 25 1.86 11.06 0.60
CA ARG A 25 1.93 11.68 1.93
C ARG A 25 0.89 12.78 2.08
N THR A 26 0.43 12.99 3.31
CA THR A 26 -0.62 13.99 3.57
C THR A 26 -0.25 15.40 3.12
N CYS A 27 0.99 15.81 3.35
CA CYS A 27 1.49 17.16 3.03
C CYS A 27 1.96 17.34 1.59
N GLN A 28 1.83 16.33 0.72
CA GLN A 28 2.31 16.40 -0.66
C GLN A 28 1.16 16.58 -1.66
N PRO A 29 1.38 17.30 -2.77
CA PRO A 29 0.33 17.55 -3.76
C PRO A 29 0.06 16.34 -4.67
N SER A 30 0.99 15.39 -4.75
CA SER A 30 0.94 14.21 -5.61
C SER A 30 1.73 13.05 -5.01
N GLY A 31 1.51 11.83 -5.51
CA GLY A 31 2.30 10.68 -5.10
C GLY A 31 3.75 10.75 -5.61
N GLU A 32 4.69 10.30 -4.79
CA GLU A 32 6.12 10.27 -5.11
C GLU A 32 6.65 8.83 -5.17
N PRO A 33 7.59 8.52 -6.08
CA PRO A 33 8.34 7.27 -6.01
C PRO A 33 9.15 7.19 -4.71
N THR A 34 9.16 6.03 -4.06
CA THR A 34 9.96 5.80 -2.86
C THR A 34 10.56 4.39 -2.85
N GLN A 35 11.54 4.16 -1.99
CA GLN A 35 12.07 2.82 -1.70
C GLN A 35 11.59 2.38 -0.32
N VAL A 36 11.09 1.16 -0.23
CA VAL A 36 10.59 0.60 1.03
C VAL A 36 11.29 -0.71 1.31
N PHE A 37 11.73 -0.90 2.55
CA PHE A 37 12.37 -2.13 2.96
C PHE A 37 11.32 -3.22 3.20
N TYR A 38 11.69 -4.44 2.85
CA TYR A 38 10.96 -5.65 3.21
C TYR A 38 11.93 -6.68 3.77
N ARG A 39 11.41 -7.56 4.61
CA ARG A 39 12.10 -8.76 5.09
C ARG A 39 11.62 -9.97 4.32
N GLU A 40 12.54 -10.85 3.96
CA GLU A 40 12.24 -12.17 3.41
C GLU A 40 13.17 -13.21 4.04
N ASP A 41 12.69 -14.45 4.14
CA ASP A 41 13.54 -15.59 4.41
C ASP A 41 13.85 -16.28 3.07
N PRO A 42 15.10 -16.22 2.57
CA PRO A 42 15.49 -16.84 1.30
C PRO A 42 15.23 -18.35 1.26
N HIS A 43 15.25 -19.02 2.41
CA HIS A 43 15.02 -20.46 2.49
C HIS A 43 13.53 -20.82 2.53
N GLN A 44 12.65 -19.84 2.77
CA GLN A 44 11.20 -20.03 2.81
C GLN A 44 10.49 -18.97 1.96
N PRO A 45 10.75 -18.93 0.63
CA PRO A 45 10.15 -17.92 -0.27
C PRO A 45 8.62 -18.00 -0.30
N GLN A 46 8.08 -19.18 0.03
CA GLN A 46 6.65 -19.48 0.20
C GLN A 46 5.97 -18.52 1.20
N ARG A 47 6.69 -18.11 2.27
CA ARG A 47 6.17 -17.22 3.32
C ARG A 47 6.04 -15.78 2.85
N GLY A 48 6.58 -15.46 1.68
CA GLY A 48 6.47 -14.15 1.06
C GLY A 48 7.36 -13.10 1.71
N ARG A 49 7.05 -11.84 1.38
CA ARG A 49 7.83 -10.65 1.76
C ARG A 49 7.02 -9.84 2.76
N TYR A 50 7.64 -9.50 3.89
CA TYR A 50 7.06 -8.61 4.88
C TYR A 50 7.57 -7.18 4.65
N LEU A 51 6.74 -6.31 4.09
CA LEU A 51 7.06 -4.90 3.91
C LEU A 51 7.07 -4.15 5.24
N LEU A 52 8.13 -3.39 5.50
CA LEU A 52 8.25 -2.49 6.65
C LEU A 52 7.52 -1.17 6.36
N ALA A 53 6.21 -1.26 6.06
CA ALA A 53 5.40 -0.10 5.66
C ALA A 53 5.28 0.95 6.78
N ALA A 54 5.30 0.52 8.05
CA ALA A 54 5.21 1.41 9.20
C ALA A 54 6.35 2.45 9.24
N ASP A 55 7.52 2.11 8.72
CA ASP A 55 8.70 2.99 8.67
C ASP A 55 8.52 4.15 7.67
N GLN A 56 7.55 4.03 6.76
CA GLN A 56 7.30 5.01 5.70
C GLN A 56 6.08 5.91 5.95
N LEU A 57 5.13 5.44 6.77
CA LEU A 57 3.89 6.17 7.04
C LEU A 57 4.03 7.01 8.31
N SER A 58 3.67 8.29 8.23
CA SER A 58 3.76 9.29 9.31
C SER A 58 2.94 8.93 10.55
N ASP A 59 3.22 9.63 11.65
CA ASP A 59 2.45 9.60 12.91
C ASP A 59 2.26 8.20 13.53
N PRO A 60 3.34 7.44 13.79
CA PRO A 60 3.25 6.11 14.42
C PRO A 60 2.61 6.15 15.81
N ARG A 61 2.68 7.29 16.52
CA ARG A 61 2.05 7.48 17.84
C ARG A 61 0.52 7.57 17.76
N MET A 62 -0.02 8.08 16.67
CA MET A 62 -1.46 8.31 16.52
C MET A 62 -2.20 7.05 16.05
N GLN A 63 -1.56 6.26 15.19
CA GLN A 63 -2.07 4.96 14.79
C GLN A 63 -0.92 3.96 14.70
N PRO A 64 -0.79 3.03 15.68
CA PRO A 64 0.32 2.08 15.70
C PRO A 64 0.19 0.99 14.62
N TYR A 65 -1.01 0.79 14.09
CA TYR A 65 -1.28 -0.26 13.10
C TYR A 65 -1.39 0.31 11.69
N VAL A 66 -0.79 -0.40 10.73
CA VAL A 66 -0.93 -0.11 9.30
C VAL A 66 -1.97 -1.07 8.72
N HIS A 67 -2.97 -0.53 8.03
CA HIS A 67 -3.91 -1.33 7.27
C HIS A 67 -3.33 -1.67 5.91
N ASP A 68 -3.75 -2.80 5.34
CA ASP A 68 -3.42 -3.14 3.97
C ASP A 68 -4.61 -3.76 3.22
N SER A 69 -4.71 -3.44 1.94
CA SER A 69 -5.72 -3.96 1.04
C SER A 69 -5.06 -4.39 -0.28
N ILE A 70 -5.57 -5.47 -0.88
CA ILE A 70 -5.14 -5.89 -2.22
C ILE A 70 -6.05 -5.23 -3.25
N VAL A 71 -5.48 -4.46 -4.16
CA VAL A 71 -6.19 -3.81 -5.26
C VAL A 71 -5.82 -4.51 -6.56
N THR A 72 -6.81 -5.12 -7.20
CA THR A 72 -6.68 -5.69 -8.54
C THR A 72 -7.32 -4.73 -9.54
N ILE A 73 -6.59 -4.36 -10.59
CA ILE A 73 -7.08 -3.52 -11.68
C ILE A 73 -6.79 -4.13 -13.04
N PHE A 74 -7.77 -4.10 -13.95
CA PHE A 74 -7.58 -4.47 -15.35
C PHE A 74 -7.30 -3.22 -16.20
N TYR A 75 -6.19 -3.22 -16.93
CA TYR A 75 -5.82 -2.11 -17.80
C TYR A 75 -5.25 -2.63 -19.13
N ARG A 76 -5.85 -2.19 -20.25
CA ARG A 76 -5.47 -2.63 -21.61
C ARG A 76 -5.39 -4.15 -21.75
N GLY A 77 -6.38 -4.87 -21.23
CA GLY A 77 -6.44 -6.33 -21.27
C GLY A 77 -5.47 -7.06 -20.33
N LYS A 78 -4.66 -6.35 -19.54
CA LYS A 78 -3.71 -6.93 -18.58
C LYS A 78 -4.19 -6.72 -17.14
N LYS A 79 -4.03 -7.76 -16.31
CA LYS A 79 -4.30 -7.72 -14.88
C LYS A 79 -3.08 -7.17 -14.13
N TYR A 80 -3.29 -6.14 -13.33
CA TYR A 80 -2.31 -5.59 -12.41
C TYR A 80 -2.83 -5.78 -10.98
N VAL A 81 -1.93 -6.14 -10.07
CA VAL A 81 -2.26 -6.36 -8.67
C VAL A 81 -1.30 -5.54 -7.82
N PHE A 82 -1.86 -4.77 -6.90
CA PHE A 82 -1.14 -3.90 -6.00
C PHE A 82 -1.54 -4.21 -4.56
N ARG A 83 -0.59 -4.07 -3.65
CA ARG A 83 -0.88 -4.01 -2.22
C ARG A 83 -0.79 -2.56 -1.78
N VAL A 84 -1.86 -2.08 -1.17
CA VAL A 84 -2.01 -0.71 -0.70
C VAL A 84 -1.96 -0.73 0.81
N PHE A 85 -0.93 -0.13 1.39
CA PHE A 85 -0.78 0.08 2.82
C PHE A 85 -1.25 1.49 3.16
N TYR A 86 -1.97 1.66 4.25
CA TYR A 86 -2.48 2.96 4.62
C TYR A 86 -2.70 3.08 6.13
N LYS A 87 -2.53 4.31 6.61
CA LYS A 87 -3.07 4.73 7.90
C LYS A 87 -4.34 5.51 7.63
N ARG A 88 -5.32 5.35 8.50
CA ARG A 88 -6.58 6.09 8.41
C ARG A 88 -7.14 6.25 9.81
N HIS A 89 -7.10 7.48 10.29
CA HIS A 89 -7.60 7.85 11.60
C HIS A 89 -8.15 9.27 11.55
N LYS A 90 -9.20 9.56 12.31
CA LYS A 90 -9.89 10.87 12.31
C LYS A 90 -9.01 12.06 12.72
N PHE A 91 -7.91 11.79 13.41
CA PHE A 91 -6.95 12.82 13.84
C PHE A 91 -5.75 12.94 12.89
N LEU A 92 -5.64 12.07 11.88
CA LEU A 92 -4.60 12.23 10.87
C LEU A 92 -5.00 13.35 9.90
N PRO A 93 -4.02 14.09 9.36
CA PRO A 93 -4.29 15.13 8.38
C PRO A 93 -4.97 14.56 7.12
N ILE A 94 -5.76 15.40 6.45
CA ILE A 94 -6.31 15.08 5.13
C ILE A 94 -5.16 14.96 4.14
N ASN A 95 -5.23 13.94 3.29
CA ASN A 95 -4.24 13.68 2.26
C ASN A 95 -4.55 14.48 1.00
N GLN A 96 -3.83 15.59 0.80
CA GLN A 96 -4.02 16.50 -0.34
C GLN A 96 -3.76 15.78 -1.66
N ALA A 97 -2.78 14.86 -1.73
CA ALA A 97 -2.50 14.09 -2.93
C ALA A 97 -3.69 13.22 -3.34
N LEU A 98 -4.39 12.60 -2.37
CA LEU A 98 -5.58 11.80 -2.66
C LEU A 98 -6.79 12.68 -3.03
N GLN A 99 -6.92 13.86 -2.41
CA GLN A 99 -7.94 14.82 -2.80
C GLN A 99 -7.74 15.26 -4.26
N ASN A 100 -6.52 15.59 -4.64
CA ASN A 100 -6.19 16.00 -6.01
C ASN A 100 -6.35 14.84 -7.01
N LEU A 101 -5.95 13.62 -6.63
CA LEU A 101 -5.98 12.44 -7.52
C LEU A 101 -7.40 11.88 -7.72
N ALA A 102 -8.19 11.84 -6.66
CA ALA A 102 -9.45 11.08 -6.61
C ALA A 102 -10.69 11.92 -6.30
N GLY A 103 -10.53 13.20 -5.95
CA GLY A 103 -11.63 14.08 -5.56
C GLY A 103 -12.27 13.70 -4.23
N VAL A 104 -11.56 12.95 -3.37
CA VAL A 104 -12.10 12.47 -2.09
C VAL A 104 -11.24 12.92 -0.92
N LEU A 105 -11.91 13.21 0.20
CA LEU A 105 -11.25 13.48 1.47
C LEU A 105 -10.93 12.15 2.15
N MET A 106 -9.64 11.87 2.30
CA MET A 106 -9.14 10.71 3.03
C MET A 106 -7.99 11.15 3.94
N GLU A 107 -8.04 10.76 5.20
CA GLU A 107 -7.02 11.04 6.19
C GLU A 107 -5.87 10.02 6.13
N GLY A 108 -4.64 10.49 6.38
CA GLY A 108 -3.44 9.66 6.52
C GLY A 108 -2.70 9.32 5.22
N ASP A 109 -1.55 8.69 5.38
CA ASP A 109 -0.66 8.34 4.27
C ASP A 109 -1.08 7.02 3.60
N VAL A 110 -0.80 6.94 2.30
CA VAL A 110 -1.01 5.73 1.50
C VAL A 110 0.27 5.34 0.78
N LEU A 111 0.66 4.08 0.89
CA LEU A 111 1.82 3.48 0.23
C LEU A 111 1.36 2.34 -0.68
N VAL A 112 1.86 2.30 -1.91
CA VAL A 112 1.50 1.28 -2.90
C VAL A 112 2.71 0.57 -3.45
N VAL A 113 2.63 -0.75 -3.46
CA VAL A 113 3.63 -1.65 -4.05
C VAL A 113 2.97 -2.60 -5.05
N ALA A 114 3.73 -2.99 -6.07
CA ALA A 114 3.27 -3.99 -7.03
C ALA A 114 3.37 -5.41 -6.43
N MET A 115 2.39 -6.24 -6.75
CA MET A 115 2.41 -7.67 -6.43
C MET A 115 2.77 -8.50 -7.66
N GLY A 116 3.46 -9.61 -7.44
CA GLY A 116 3.77 -10.62 -8.45
C GLY A 116 3.08 -11.94 -8.15
N SER A 117 2.88 -12.77 -9.18
CA SER A 117 2.34 -14.14 -9.01
C SER A 117 3.34 -15.07 -8.33
N LYS A 118 4.65 -14.90 -8.60
CA LYS A 118 5.74 -15.71 -8.04
C LYS A 118 6.30 -15.14 -6.73
N VAL A 119 6.21 -13.82 -6.56
CA VAL A 119 6.75 -13.09 -5.41
C VAL A 119 5.69 -12.08 -4.97
N GLY A 120 5.25 -12.20 -3.72
CA GLY A 120 4.12 -11.42 -3.20
C GLY A 120 4.28 -9.90 -3.33
N ILE A 121 5.50 -9.38 -3.24
CA ILE A 121 5.83 -7.96 -3.42
C ILE A 121 6.99 -7.83 -4.41
N ARG A 122 6.92 -6.88 -5.34
CA ARG A 122 7.98 -6.62 -6.34
C ARG A 122 8.06 -5.14 -6.71
N ASN A 123 9.13 -4.78 -7.40
CA ASN A 123 9.30 -3.44 -7.95
C ASN A 123 8.17 -3.11 -8.93
N ILE A 124 7.71 -1.86 -8.85
CA ILE A 124 7.05 -1.18 -9.97
C ILE A 124 8.09 -1.02 -11.09
N ARG A 125 7.78 -1.53 -12.28
CA ARG A 125 8.76 -1.74 -13.36
C ARG A 125 8.94 -0.53 -14.26
N ASP A 126 7.83 0.05 -14.72
CA ASP A 126 7.83 1.06 -15.78
C ASP A 126 6.84 2.19 -15.51
N ASN A 127 6.89 3.22 -16.37
CA ASN A 127 6.00 4.38 -16.30
C ASN A 127 4.53 3.99 -16.51
N LEU A 128 4.27 2.92 -17.26
CA LEU A 128 2.91 2.43 -17.49
C LEU A 128 2.33 1.87 -16.19
N GLU A 129 3.07 1.01 -15.50
CA GLU A 129 2.69 0.42 -14.24
C GLU A 129 2.56 1.49 -13.14
N MET A 130 3.38 2.54 -13.16
CA MET A 130 3.19 3.69 -12.28
C MET A 130 1.84 4.39 -12.50
N ARG A 131 1.45 4.65 -13.76
CA ARG A 131 0.14 5.22 -14.08
C ARG A 131 -1.01 4.29 -13.68
N VAL A 132 -0.83 2.99 -13.86
CA VAL A 132 -1.83 2.00 -13.43
C VAL A 132 -1.93 1.95 -11.90
N ALA A 133 -0.81 2.10 -11.18
CA ALA A 133 -0.79 2.21 -9.72
C ALA A 133 -1.52 3.47 -9.23
N GLU A 134 -1.33 4.62 -9.89
CA GLU A 134 -2.11 5.84 -9.61
C GLU A 134 -3.60 5.61 -9.80
N ARG A 135 -4.00 4.99 -10.91
CA ARG A 135 -5.41 4.65 -11.15
C ARG A 135 -5.95 3.67 -10.12
N ALA A 136 -5.13 2.72 -9.66
CA ALA A 136 -5.49 1.79 -8.60
C ALA A 136 -5.73 2.53 -7.27
N VAL A 137 -4.84 3.47 -6.90
CA VAL A 137 -4.98 4.32 -5.71
C VAL A 137 -6.23 5.19 -5.81
N GLN A 138 -6.47 5.79 -6.98
CA GLN A 138 -7.64 6.61 -7.24
C GLN A 138 -8.93 5.82 -6.96
N LYS A 139 -9.05 4.63 -7.54
CA LYS A 139 -10.22 3.77 -7.36
C LYS A 139 -10.33 3.21 -5.94
N PHE A 140 -9.20 2.90 -5.32
CA PHE A 140 -9.13 2.52 -3.91
C PHE A 140 -9.69 3.62 -3.02
N ALA A 141 -9.21 4.86 -3.17
CA ALA A 141 -9.64 6.01 -2.37
C ALA A 141 -11.15 6.28 -2.57
N GLN A 142 -11.64 6.24 -3.80
CA GLN A 142 -13.08 6.38 -4.10
C GLN A 142 -13.93 5.31 -3.41
N LYS A 143 -13.49 4.05 -3.42
CA LYS A 143 -14.20 2.97 -2.73
C LYS A 143 -14.08 3.06 -1.21
N LEU A 144 -13.00 3.62 -0.69
CA LEU A 144 -12.76 3.70 0.75
C LEU A 144 -13.42 4.94 1.39
N ALA A 145 -13.69 5.99 0.61
CA ALA A 145 -14.30 7.24 1.09
C ALA A 145 -15.62 7.04 1.86
N PRO A 146 -16.60 6.22 1.39
CA PRO A 146 -17.84 5.96 2.11
C PRO A 146 -17.67 5.30 3.49
N PHE A 147 -16.50 4.69 3.74
CA PHE A 147 -16.21 3.96 4.97
C PHE A 147 -15.62 4.84 6.08
N ARG A 148 -15.73 6.18 5.98
CA ARG A 148 -15.11 7.12 6.94
C ARG A 148 -15.47 6.83 8.40
N ASN A 149 -16.71 6.44 8.67
CA ASN A 149 -17.20 6.18 10.03
C ASN A 149 -17.29 4.68 10.36
N ARG A 150 -16.86 3.78 9.45
CA ARG A 150 -16.96 2.33 9.69
C ARG A 150 -15.70 1.83 10.37
N ARG A 151 -15.89 0.95 11.35
CA ARG A 151 -14.79 0.24 12.01
C ARG A 151 -14.11 -0.74 11.05
N THR A 152 -14.80 -1.21 10.02
CA THR A 152 -14.34 -2.24 9.09
C THR A 152 -14.00 -1.70 7.69
N PHE A 153 -12.84 -2.11 7.18
CA PHE A 153 -12.35 -1.73 5.85
C PHE A 153 -12.23 -2.97 4.93
N PRO A 154 -12.43 -2.82 3.61
CA PRO A 154 -12.32 -3.94 2.69
C PRO A 154 -10.87 -4.46 2.59
N SER A 155 -10.69 -5.77 2.76
CA SER A 155 -9.38 -6.44 2.62
C SER A 155 -8.95 -6.58 1.16
N SER A 156 -9.90 -6.61 0.21
CA SER A 156 -9.63 -6.66 -1.22
C SER A 156 -10.60 -5.77 -2.01
N ILE A 157 -10.08 -5.18 -3.09
CA ILE A 157 -10.81 -4.32 -4.00
C ILE A 157 -10.45 -4.75 -5.43
N THR A 158 -11.44 -5.17 -6.21
CA THR A 158 -11.30 -5.42 -7.66
C THR A 158 -11.97 -4.29 -8.44
N VAL A 159 -11.29 -3.75 -9.46
CA VAL A 159 -11.75 -2.61 -10.27
C VAL A 159 -11.39 -2.77 -11.74
#